data_AF-A0A224ABB4-F1
#
_entry.id   AF-A0A224ABB4-F1
#
_cell.length_a   1.000
_cell.length_b   1.000
_cell.length_c   1.000
_cell.angle_alpha   90.00
_cell.angle_beta   90.00
_cell.angle_gamma   90.00
#
_symmetry.space_group_name_H-M   'P 1'
#
loop_
_entity.id
_entity.type
_entity.pdbx_description
1 polymer ?
#
loop_
_entity_poly.entity_id
_entity_poly.type
_entity_poly.pdbx_seq_one_letter_code
_entity_poly.pdbx_strand_id
1 'polypeptide(L)'
;GGGLFALLFLAEYSSILFMSLVSSFWFLGGETWLFMYLGLLILFFFLFARGVFPRHRYDLLMLICWKSFLPFALGLLLLALLSTSLS
;
A
#
# COMPACT_ATOMS: atom_id res chain seq x y z
N GLY A 1 19.56 -25.26 -11.10
CA GLY A 1 19.53 -24.07 -10.24
C GLY A 1 18.28 -23.24 -10.45
N GLY A 2 17.10 -23.76 -10.12
CA GLY A 2 15.82 -23.02 -10.20
C GLY A 2 15.20 -22.69 -8.84
N GLY A 3 15.72 -23.23 -7.74
CA GLY A 3 15.16 -23.03 -6.40
C GLY A 3 15.17 -21.56 -5.95
N LEU A 4 16.26 -20.83 -6.22
CA LEU A 4 16.37 -19.40 -5.89
C LEU A 4 15.37 -18.54 -6.69
N PHE A 5 15.08 -18.91 -7.94
CA PHE A 5 14.07 -18.25 -8.75
C PHE A 5 12.66 -18.48 -8.20
N ALA A 6 12.35 -19.72 -7.78
CA ALA A 6 11.09 -20.03 -7.13
C ALA A 6 10.89 -19.26 -5.81
N LEU A 7 11.95 -19.10 -5.01
CA LEU A 7 11.91 -18.30 -3.78
C LEU A 7 11.68 -16.80 -4.07
N LEU A 8 12.17 -16.27 -5.18
CA LEU A 8 11.94 -14.88 -5.56
C LEU A 8 10.46 -14.62 -5.88
N PHE A 9 9.79 -15.50 -6.63
CA PHE A 9 8.35 -15.38 -6.84
C PHE A 9 7.58 -15.55 -5.55
N LEU A 10 7.93 -16.55 -4.74
CA LEU A 10 7.28 -16.77 -3.45
C LEU A 10 7.38 -15.51 -2.56
N ALA A 11 8.57 -14.89 -2.51
CA ALA A 11 8.79 -13.67 -1.77
C ALA A 11 7.94 -12.51 -2.30
N GLU A 12 7.85 -12.33 -3.62
CA GLU A 12 7.02 -11.28 -4.22
C GLU A 12 5.54 -11.45 -3.83
N TYR A 13 4.98 -12.66 -3.96
CA TYR A 13 3.60 -12.93 -3.58
C TYR A 13 3.37 -12.77 -2.07
N SER A 14 4.33 -13.21 -1.23
CA SER A 14 4.25 -13.00 0.21
C SER A 14 4.24 -11.52 0.60
N SER A 15 5.00 -10.68 -0.13
CA SER A 15 5.05 -9.24 0.12
C SER A 15 3.73 -8.54 -0.22
N ILE A 16 3.06 -8.96 -1.30
CA ILE A 16 1.73 -8.45 -1.66
C ILE A 16 0.71 -8.81 -0.58
N LEU A 17 0.74 -10.07 -0.13
CA LEU A 17 -0.14 -10.54 0.94
C LEU A 17 0.11 -9.77 2.23
N PHE A 18 1.37 -9.66 2.65
CA PHE A 18 1.73 -8.93 3.86
C PHE A 18 1.27 -7.46 3.82
N MET A 19 1.50 -6.75 2.72
CA MET A 19 1.09 -5.34 2.58
C MET A 19 -0.43 -5.15 2.61
N SER A 20 -1.20 -6.08 2.03
CA SER A 20 -2.66 -6.03 2.08
C SER A 20 -3.20 -6.16 3.51
N LEU A 21 -2.65 -7.07 4.32
CA LEU A 21 -3.04 -7.25 5.71
C LEU A 21 -2.64 -6.06 6.59
N VAL A 22 -1.45 -5.49 6.39
CA VAL A 22 -1.05 -4.28 7.13
C VAL A 22 -1.96 -3.11 6.80
N SER A 23 -2.36 -2.97 5.53
CA SER A 23 -3.25 -1.88 5.12
C SER A 23 -4.66 -2.01 5.71
N SER A 24 -5.26 -3.21 5.75
CA SER A 24 -6.56 -3.39 6.41
C SER A 24 -6.49 -3.12 7.91
N PHE A 25 -5.38 -3.48 8.56
CA PHE A 25 -5.18 -3.23 9.98
C PHE A 25 -5.08 -1.73 10.31
N TRP A 26 -4.23 -0.97 9.60
CA TRP A 26 -4.02 0.45 9.87
C TRP A 26 -5.22 1.33 9.55
N PHE A 27 -5.97 1.04 8.48
CA PHE A 27 -7.07 1.91 8.08
C PHE A 27 -8.39 1.60 8.78
N LEU A 28 -8.68 0.34 9.12
CA LEU A 28 -10.02 -0.05 9.60
C LEU A 28 -10.06 -0.72 10.97
N GLY A 29 -8.89 -1.01 11.58
CA GLY A 29 -8.67 -1.34 13.00
C GLY A 29 -9.86 -1.83 13.85
N GLY A 30 -10.66 -2.78 13.36
CA GLY A 30 -11.93 -3.14 13.98
C GLY A 30 -12.37 -4.54 13.58
N GLU A 31 -12.59 -5.39 14.59
CA GLU A 31 -13.08 -6.77 14.56
C GLU A 31 -12.32 -7.76 13.66
N THR A 32 -11.86 -8.86 14.25
CA THR A 32 -11.04 -9.90 13.59
C THR A 32 -11.68 -10.48 12.33
N TRP A 33 -13.01 -10.58 12.30
CA TRP A 33 -13.78 -11.09 11.16
C TRP A 33 -13.86 -10.09 9.99
N LEU A 34 -14.08 -8.80 10.27
CA LEU A 34 -14.13 -7.76 9.26
C LEU A 34 -12.74 -7.53 8.65
N PHE A 35 -11.70 -7.60 9.47
CA PHE A 35 -10.31 -7.53 9.04
C PHE A 35 -9.96 -8.58 7.96
N MET A 36 -10.34 -9.84 8.17
CA MET A 36 -10.07 -10.93 7.22
C MET A 36 -10.80 -10.74 5.89
N TYR A 37 -12.08 -10.37 5.95
CA TYR A 37 -12.88 -10.14 4.74
C TYR A 37 -12.36 -8.95 3.92
N LEU A 38 -11.99 -7.85 4.58
CA LEU A 38 -11.46 -6.67 3.92
C LEU A 38 -10.04 -6.88 3.39
N GLY A 39 -9.19 -7.64 4.10
CA GLY A 39 -7.88 -8.05 3.61
C GLY A 39 -7.98 -8.80 2.27
N LEU A 40 -8.96 -9.71 2.14
CA LEU A 40 -9.25 -10.41 0.88
C LEU A 40 -9.72 -9.47 -0.24
N LEU A 41 -10.55 -8.47 0.09
CA LEU A 41 -10.99 -7.47 -0.88
C LEU A 41 -9.80 -6.63 -1.39
N ILE A 42 -8.93 -6.18 -0.48
CA ILE A 42 -7.74 -5.40 -0.84
C ILE A 42 -6.77 -6.24 -1.68
N LEU A 43 -6.58 -7.53 -1.34
CA LEU A 43 -5.84 -8.48 -2.17
C LEU A 43 -6.40 -8.56 -3.58
N PHE A 44 -7.71 -8.75 -3.71
CA PHE A 44 -8.37 -8.80 -5.02
C PHE A 44 -8.14 -7.50 -5.81
N PHE A 45 -8.22 -6.34 -5.15
CA PHE A 45 -7.94 -5.07 -5.77
C PHE A 45 -6.47 -4.95 -6.24
N PHE A 46 -5.50 -5.40 -5.45
CA PHE A 46 -4.09 -5.41 -5.85
C PHE A 46 -3.81 -6.32 -7.05
N LEU A 47 -4.41 -7.51 -7.08
CA LEU A 47 -4.32 -8.42 -8.24
C LEU A 47 -4.98 -7.79 -9.47
N PHE A 48 -6.13 -7.14 -9.30
CA PHE A 48 -6.84 -6.47 -10.38
C PHE A 48 -6.04 -5.28 -10.94
N ALA A 49 -5.48 -4.44 -10.06
CA ALA A 49 -4.64 -3.31 -10.45
C ALA A 49 -3.44 -3.76 -11.30
N ARG A 50 -2.82 -4.91 -10.98
CA ARG A 50 -1.73 -5.48 -11.79
C ARG A 50 -2.16 -5.85 -13.22
N GLY A 51 -3.44 -6.23 -13.42
CA GLY A 51 -3.97 -6.59 -14.73
C GLY A 51 -4.45 -5.39 -15.56
N VAL A 52 -4.85 -4.29 -14.92
CA VAL A 52 -5.47 -3.14 -15.59
C VAL A 52 -4.45 -2.06 -15.99
N PHE A 53 -3.41 -1.83 -15.18
CA PHE A 53 -2.51 -0.70 -15.42
C PHE A 53 -1.35 -1.06 -16.35
N PRO A 54 -1.13 -0.28 -17.43
CA PRO A 54 0.07 -0.41 -18.25
C PRO A 54 1.30 0.00 -17.44
N ARG A 55 2.43 -0.70 -17.65
CA ARG A 55 3.67 -0.49 -16.90
C ARG A 55 4.15 0.95 -17.08
N HIS A 56 4.09 1.72 -16.01
CA HIS A 56 4.58 3.09 -15.97
C HIS A 56 6.10 3.11 -15.80
N ARG A 57 6.79 4.04 -16.49
CA ARG A 57 8.24 4.19 -16.34
C ARG A 57 8.59 4.75 -14.96
N TYR A 58 9.77 4.36 -14.45
CA TYR A 58 10.26 4.77 -13.15
C TYR A 58 10.38 6.30 -12.99
N ASP A 59 10.71 7.01 -14.07
CA ASP A 59 10.88 8.46 -14.08
C ASP A 59 9.59 9.18 -13.65
N LEU A 60 8.46 8.79 -14.24
CA LEU A 60 7.18 9.41 -13.93
C LEU A 60 6.67 8.98 -12.54
N LEU A 61 6.95 7.75 -12.09
CA LEU A 61 6.59 7.31 -10.72
C LEU A 61 7.36 8.12 -9.66
N MET A 62 8.65 8.37 -9.89
CA MET A 62 9.47 9.19 -9.01
C MET A 62 8.95 10.64 -8.96
N LEU A 63 8.63 11.23 -10.12
CA LEU A 63 8.07 12.58 -10.20
C LEU A 63 6.76 12.70 -9.42
N ILE A 64 5.86 11.72 -9.55
CA ILE A 64 4.59 11.69 -8.81
C ILE A 64 4.84 11.65 -7.29
N CYS A 65 5.77 10.80 -6.83
CA CYS A 65 6.11 10.70 -5.41
C CYS A 65 6.69 12.02 -4.86
N TRP A 66 7.64 12.61 -5.57
CA TRP A 66 8.35 13.82 -5.12
C TRP A 66 7.53 15.09 -5.24
N LYS A 67 6.75 15.26 -6.31
CA LYS A 67 6.01 16.49 -6.56
C LYS A 67 4.63 16.51 -5.94
N SER A 68 3.99 15.35 -5.73
CA SER A 68 2.62 15.29 -5.22
C SER A 68 2.54 14.69 -3.82
N PHE A 69 3.06 13.47 -3.62
CA PHE A 69 2.88 12.76 -2.36
C PHE A 69 3.66 13.40 -1.21
N LEU A 70 4.92 13.79 -1.45
CA LEU A 70 5.76 14.39 -0.42
C LEU A 70 5.19 15.71 0.15
N PRO A 71 4.85 16.73 -0.67
CA PRO A 71 4.28 17.97 -0.12
C PRO A 71 2.90 17.75 0.52
N PHE A 72 2.10 16.81 0.00
CA PHE A 72 0.80 16.49 0.57
C PHE A 72 0.92 15.84 1.97
N ALA A 73 1.81 14.85 2.13
CA ALA A 73 2.04 14.19 3.41
C ALA A 73 2.57 15.17 4.46
N LEU A 74 3.53 16.03 4.08
CA LEU A 74 4.05 17.07 4.97
C LEU A 74 2.99 18.10 5.35
N GLY A 75 2.14 18.52 4.40
CA GLY A 75 1.03 19.44 4.66
C GLY A 75 -0.01 18.85 5.63
N LEU A 76 -0.40 17.58 5.43
CA LEU A 76 -1.35 16.89 6.31
C LEU A 76 -0.78 16.69 7.72
N LEU A 77 0.52 16.40 7.84
CA LEU A 77 1.19 16.28 9.14
C LEU A 77 1.20 17.62 9.89
N LEU A 78 1.54 18.73 9.21
CA LEU A 78 1.51 20.07 9.82
C LEU A 78 0.08 20.46 10.24
N LEU A 79 -0.93 20.19 9.41
CA LEU A 79 -2.32 20.44 9.73
C LEU A 79 -2.77 19.64 10.96
N ALA A 80 -2.43 18.35 11.02
CA ALA A 80 -2.76 17.49 12.15
C ALA A 80 -2.13 18.00 13.45
N LEU A 81 -0.83 18.34 13.43
CA LEU A 81 -0.13 18.91 14.59
C LEU A 81 -0.75 20.24 15.05
N LEU A 82 -1.08 21.13 14.11
CA LEU A 82 -1.77 22.39 14.43
C LEU A 82 -3.14 22.13 15.07
N SER A 83 -3.93 21.21 14.51
CA SER A 83 -5.24 20.87 15.06
C SER A 83 -5.15 20.35 16.49
N THR A 84 -4.15 19.51 16.80
CA THR A 84 -3.92 19.00 18.17
C THR A 84 -3.39 20.05 19.13
N SER A 85 -2.76 21.12 18.64
CA SER A 85 -2.30 22.23 19.48
C SER A 85 -3.40 23.26 19.78
N LEU A 86 -4.47 23.28 18.96
CA LEU A 86 -5.60 24.20 19.10
C LEU A 86 -6.74 23.61 19.96
N SER A 87 -6.84 22.27 20.02
CA SER A 87 -7.71 21.51 20.92
C SER A 87 -7.09 21.33 22.30
#